data_AF-A0A1C7LN72-F1
#
_entry.id   AF-A0A1C7LN72-F1
#
_cell.length_a   1.000
_cell.length_b   1.000
_cell.length_c   1.000
_cell.angle_alpha   90.00
_cell.angle_beta   90.00
_cell.angle_gamma   90.00
#
_symmetry.space_group_name_H-M   'P 1'
#
loop_
_entity.id
_entity.type
_entity.pdbx_description
1 polymer ?
#
loop_
_entity_poly.entity_id
_entity_poly.type
_entity_poly.pdbx_seq_one_letter_code
_entity_poly.pdbx_strand_id
1 'polypeptide(L)'
;MGIGRYGLHDTILYKRFCKGWLRATRVQGVRVFAYLEANIQVLTAVRTATYCMRFSVHHLAHSKMSGAGIVAKASLERTAELRESLSEINSRIQQAAGPSSHKPTLVAVSKYKPAADIQACYELGQRDFGENYVQELVEKAGQLPQDVRWHFIGTLQSNKAKILASIPSLYAIQTVTSIKAATALNKALPAERSSPLNILLQVNTSGEDSKSGLPPLAPDSPADAELTQLARHIITECPKLHLQGLMTIGSLVESLASLDKPNEDFETLQKTRDALQEVLTKNGFSPDAGRWGVDGRLLLSMGMSSDFDAAIKAGGDIVRVGTGIFGTRPKKEAATSSG
;
A
#
# COMPACT_ATOMS: atom_id res chain seq x y z
N MET A 1 -26.50 2.42 -38.39
CA MET A 1 -25.54 2.48 -39.52
C MET A 1 -24.16 2.76 -38.93
N GLY A 2 -23.20 1.86 -38.74
CA GLY A 2 -23.02 0.51 -39.23
C GLY A 2 -21.81 0.42 -40.17
N ILE A 3 -20.58 0.50 -39.66
CA ILE A 3 -19.33 0.00 -40.29
C ILE A 3 -18.29 -0.13 -39.16
N GLY A 4 -17.56 -1.23 -38.90
CA GLY A 4 -17.31 -2.45 -39.64
C GLY A 4 -15.80 -2.68 -39.76
N ARG A 5 -15.32 -3.72 -39.05
CA ARG A 5 -13.98 -4.35 -39.05
C ARG A 5 -13.25 -4.35 -40.40
N TYR A 6 -11.91 -4.27 -40.41
CA TYR A 6 -11.04 -5.14 -41.25
C TYR A 6 -9.63 -5.30 -40.66
N GLY A 7 -9.35 -6.52 -40.18
CA GLY A 7 -8.01 -7.11 -40.26
C GLY A 7 -7.87 -7.90 -41.57
N LEU A 8 -6.67 -8.45 -41.78
CA LEU A 8 -6.24 -9.26 -42.93
C LEU A 8 -6.13 -8.52 -44.27
N HIS A 9 -5.00 -7.83 -44.51
CA HIS A 9 -4.58 -7.51 -45.87
C HIS A 9 -3.07 -7.58 -46.16
N ASP A 10 -2.24 -8.15 -45.29
CA ASP A 10 -0.77 -8.19 -45.52
C ASP A 10 -0.17 -9.58 -45.81
N THR A 11 -0.97 -10.65 -45.81
CA THR A 11 -0.43 -12.00 -46.02
C THR A 11 -0.42 -12.44 -47.50
N ILE A 12 -0.97 -11.64 -48.42
CA ILE A 12 -1.07 -11.98 -49.85
C ILE A 12 0.03 -11.31 -50.71
N LEU A 13 0.61 -10.19 -50.28
CA LEU A 13 1.72 -9.57 -51.00
C LEU A 13 3.06 -10.32 -50.83
N TYR A 14 3.26 -11.02 -49.71
CA TYR A 14 4.51 -11.75 -49.45
C TYR A 14 4.66 -13.01 -50.32
N LYS A 15 3.56 -13.70 -50.66
CA LYS A 15 3.60 -14.94 -51.45
C LYS A 15 3.73 -14.74 -52.97
N ARG A 16 3.55 -13.52 -53.48
CA ARG A 16 3.75 -13.20 -54.91
C ARG A 16 5.17 -12.76 -55.24
N PHE A 17 5.95 -12.29 -54.26
CA PHE A 17 7.35 -11.89 -54.48
C PHE A 17 8.30 -13.11 -54.56
N CYS A 18 8.01 -14.19 -53.83
CA CYS A 18 8.91 -15.36 -53.75
C CYS A 18 8.81 -16.36 -54.93
N LYS A 19 7.89 -16.19 -55.90
CA LYS A 19 7.80 -17.07 -57.09
C LYS A 19 8.38 -16.46 -58.38
N GLY A 20 8.80 -15.19 -58.35
CA GLY A 20 9.38 -14.49 -59.51
C GLY A 20 10.90 -14.57 -59.63
N TRP A 21 11.61 -15.06 -58.61
CA TRP A 21 13.07 -14.97 -58.52
C TRP A 21 13.82 -16.32 -58.64
N LEU A 22 13.17 -17.30 -59.27
CA LEU A 22 13.72 -18.67 -59.44
C LEU A 22 13.84 -19.11 -60.91
N ARG A 23 13.82 -18.17 -61.87
CA ARG A 23 14.12 -18.41 -63.29
C ARG A 23 14.89 -17.26 -63.91
N ALA A 24 16.20 -17.22 -63.62
CA ALA A 24 17.28 -16.58 -64.39
C ALA A 24 18.44 -16.47 -63.40
N THR A 25 19.32 -17.45 -63.28
CA THR A 25 20.47 -17.56 -64.19
C THR A 25 21.21 -18.84 -63.81
N ARG A 26 21.31 -19.76 -64.76
CA ARG A 26 22.36 -20.79 -64.78
C ARG A 26 23.48 -20.18 -65.62
N VAL A 27 24.70 -20.26 -65.10
CA VAL A 27 25.99 -20.43 -65.80
C VAL A 27 27.08 -19.56 -65.12
N GLN A 28 28.08 -20.29 -64.63
CA GLN A 28 29.42 -19.90 -64.20
C GLN A 28 29.62 -19.22 -62.83
N GLY A 29 30.29 -19.99 -61.95
CA GLY A 29 31.47 -19.45 -61.27
C GLY A 29 31.29 -19.06 -59.80
N VAL A 30 31.41 -20.06 -58.94
CA VAL A 30 31.91 -20.00 -57.55
C VAL A 30 32.68 -18.70 -57.21
N ARG A 31 32.07 -17.82 -56.37
CA ARG A 31 32.68 -16.92 -55.35
C ARG A 31 31.80 -15.67 -55.02
N VAL A 32 30.51 -15.81 -54.70
CA VAL A 32 29.73 -14.67 -54.14
C VAL A 32 28.66 -15.13 -53.11
N PHE A 33 28.95 -16.11 -52.26
CA PHE A 33 27.99 -16.53 -51.20
C PHE A 33 28.41 -16.18 -49.76
N ALA A 34 29.65 -15.75 -49.51
CA ALA A 34 30.09 -15.38 -48.17
C ALA A 34 29.95 -13.86 -47.86
N TYR A 35 29.69 -13.02 -48.85
CA TYR A 35 29.64 -11.55 -48.67
C TYR A 35 28.22 -10.99 -48.47
N LEU A 36 27.18 -11.79 -48.73
CA LEU A 36 25.78 -11.37 -48.62
C LEU A 36 25.12 -11.76 -47.28
N GLU A 37 25.59 -12.80 -46.58
CA GLU A 37 25.09 -13.12 -45.22
C GLU A 37 25.62 -12.16 -44.15
N ALA A 38 26.88 -11.70 -44.28
CA ALA A 38 27.47 -10.75 -43.33
C ALA A 38 26.78 -9.37 -43.34
N ASN A 39 26.26 -8.93 -44.50
CA ASN A 39 25.62 -7.61 -44.63
C ASN A 39 24.15 -7.57 -44.18
N ILE A 40 23.44 -8.70 -44.19
CA ILE A 40 22.07 -8.79 -43.66
C ILE A 40 22.08 -8.81 -42.12
N GLN A 41 23.07 -9.44 -41.49
CA GLN A 41 23.22 -9.38 -40.02
C GLN A 41 23.58 -7.97 -39.53
N VAL A 42 24.41 -7.22 -40.26
CA VAL A 42 24.76 -5.83 -39.90
C VAL A 42 23.58 -4.88 -40.08
N LEU A 43 22.79 -5.00 -41.15
CA LEU A 43 21.59 -4.16 -41.35
C LEU A 43 20.46 -4.46 -40.36
N THR A 44 20.36 -5.70 -39.88
CA THR A 44 19.40 -6.08 -38.83
C THR A 44 19.88 -5.59 -37.46
N ALA A 45 21.19 -5.66 -37.16
CA ALA A 45 21.76 -5.13 -35.93
C ALA A 45 21.68 -3.59 -35.83
N VAL A 46 21.87 -2.87 -36.94
CA VAL A 46 21.76 -1.40 -36.98
C VAL A 46 20.30 -0.94 -36.84
N ARG A 47 19.31 -1.70 -37.36
CA ARG A 47 17.89 -1.40 -37.17
C ARG A 47 17.41 -1.69 -35.74
N THR A 48 17.89 -2.75 -35.11
CA THR A 48 17.60 -3.05 -33.70
C THR A 48 18.29 -2.06 -32.74
N ALA A 49 19.51 -1.63 -33.05
CA ALA A 49 20.22 -0.61 -32.26
C ALA A 49 19.57 0.78 -32.38
N THR A 50 19.05 1.16 -33.55
CA THR A 50 18.36 2.45 -33.72
C THR A 50 16.97 2.45 -33.08
N TYR A 51 16.30 1.29 -32.98
CA TYR A 51 15.03 1.15 -32.26
C TYR A 51 15.24 1.10 -30.73
N CYS A 52 16.30 0.43 -30.24
CA CYS A 52 16.71 0.46 -28.83
C CYS A 52 17.18 1.86 -28.39
N MET A 53 17.90 2.61 -29.24
CA MET A 53 18.28 3.99 -28.91
C MET A 53 17.09 4.94 -28.95
N ARG A 54 16.11 4.78 -29.86
CA ARG A 54 14.89 5.60 -29.84
C ARG A 54 13.97 5.27 -28.65
N PHE A 55 13.90 4.02 -28.19
CA PHE A 55 13.21 3.68 -26.94
C PHE A 55 13.95 4.20 -25.70
N SER A 56 15.28 4.17 -25.71
CA SER A 56 16.08 4.70 -24.60
C SER A 56 16.02 6.24 -24.52
N VAL A 57 15.92 6.95 -25.64
CA VAL A 57 15.85 8.42 -25.66
C VAL A 57 14.44 8.95 -25.38
N HIS A 58 13.38 8.20 -25.68
CA HIS A 58 12.01 8.57 -25.27
C HIS A 58 11.68 8.19 -23.82
N HIS A 59 12.40 7.25 -23.20
CA HIS A 59 12.28 6.95 -21.76
C HIS A 59 13.22 7.78 -20.87
N LEU A 60 14.22 8.46 -21.44
CA LEU A 60 15.08 9.39 -20.69
C LEU A 60 14.62 10.87 -20.71
N ALA A 61 13.56 11.22 -21.43
CA ALA A 61 13.11 12.62 -21.56
C ALA A 61 11.94 13.03 -20.65
N HIS A 62 11.45 12.13 -19.78
CA HIS A 62 10.49 12.46 -18.71
C HIS A 62 10.84 11.80 -17.37
N SER A 63 12.13 11.62 -17.08
CA SER A 63 12.56 11.66 -15.68
C SER A 63 12.58 13.13 -15.27
N LYS A 64 11.43 13.67 -14.86
CA LYS A 64 11.47 14.75 -13.87
C LYS A 64 12.30 14.17 -12.73
N MET A 65 13.51 14.69 -12.54
CA MET A 65 14.19 14.58 -11.26
C MET A 65 13.16 15.03 -10.24
N SER A 66 12.52 14.06 -9.57
CA SER A 66 11.70 14.37 -8.40
C SER A 66 12.71 14.96 -7.43
N GLY A 67 12.64 16.27 -7.24
CA GLY A 67 13.41 16.92 -6.21
C GLY A 67 13.01 16.26 -4.90
N ALA A 68 13.82 15.31 -4.43
CA ALA A 68 13.85 15.00 -3.03
C ALA A 68 14.22 16.34 -2.38
N GLY A 69 13.21 17.05 -1.90
CA GLY A 69 13.43 18.27 -1.14
C GLY A 69 14.41 17.88 -0.04
N ILE A 70 15.49 18.64 0.10
CA ILE A 70 16.46 18.40 1.18
C ILE A 70 15.67 18.58 2.47
N VAL A 71 15.25 17.48 3.08
CA VAL A 71 14.61 17.49 4.40
C VAL A 71 15.65 18.05 5.36
N ALA A 72 15.30 19.12 6.06
CA ALA A 72 16.16 19.66 7.11
C ALA A 72 16.48 18.53 8.09
N LYS A 73 17.75 18.28 8.38
CA LYS A 73 18.15 17.20 9.27
C LYS A 73 17.72 17.53 10.71
N ALA A 74 17.25 16.53 11.43
CA ALA A 74 17.07 16.64 12.87
C ALA A 74 18.43 16.93 13.55
N SER A 75 18.40 17.57 14.72
CA SER A 75 19.62 17.76 15.51
C SER A 75 20.23 16.40 15.91
N LEU A 76 21.52 16.39 16.25
CA LEU A 76 22.19 15.16 16.70
C LEU A 76 21.55 14.61 17.97
N GLU A 77 21.21 15.49 18.91
CA GLU A 77 20.50 15.15 20.14
C GLU A 77 19.12 14.54 19.84
N ARG A 78 18.33 15.19 18.98
CA ARG A 78 17.02 14.66 18.59
C ARG A 78 17.11 13.31 17.88
N THR A 79 18.12 13.14 17.04
CA THR A 79 18.38 11.87 16.35
C THR A 79 18.76 10.77 17.35
N ALA A 80 19.49 11.10 18.42
CA ALA A 80 19.82 10.15 19.48
C ALA A 80 18.59 9.75 20.29
N GLU A 81 17.72 10.70 20.67
CA GLU A 81 16.44 10.42 21.35
C GLU A 81 15.57 9.47 20.51
N LEU A 82 15.38 9.79 19.22
CA LEU A 82 14.57 8.97 18.31
C LEU A 82 15.13 7.56 18.15
N ARG A 83 16.46 7.41 18.16
CA ARG A 83 17.12 6.10 18.12
C ARG A 83 16.82 5.28 19.37
N GLU A 84 16.97 5.89 20.53
CA GLU A 84 16.69 5.23 21.81
C GLU A 84 15.22 4.80 21.91
N SER A 85 14.29 5.72 21.68
CA SER A 85 12.85 5.45 21.73
C SER A 85 12.43 4.39 20.70
N LEU A 86 12.91 4.47 19.45
CA LEU A 86 12.59 3.47 18.43
C LEU A 86 13.18 2.09 18.77
N SER A 87 14.39 2.04 19.32
CA SER A 87 15.03 0.79 19.76
C SER A 87 14.25 0.16 20.92
N GLU A 88 13.83 0.95 21.91
CA GLU A 88 13.02 0.49 23.03
C GLU A 88 11.69 -0.11 22.55
N ILE A 89 10.96 0.61 21.69
CA ILE A 89 9.68 0.12 21.16
C ILE A 89 9.87 -1.17 20.34
N ASN A 90 10.90 -1.25 19.50
CA ASN A 90 11.18 -2.48 18.76
C ASN A 90 11.51 -3.66 19.68
N SER A 91 12.26 -3.42 20.75
CA SER A 91 12.59 -4.44 21.76
C SER A 91 11.32 -4.94 22.47
N ARG A 92 10.43 -4.03 22.88
CA ARG A 92 9.14 -4.38 23.50
C ARG A 92 8.24 -5.17 22.57
N ILE A 93 8.14 -4.77 21.30
CA ILE A 93 7.38 -5.52 20.28
C ILE A 93 7.94 -6.94 20.12
N GLN A 94 9.27 -7.09 20.05
CA GLN A 94 9.90 -8.40 19.97
C GLN A 94 9.63 -9.25 21.21
N GLN A 95 9.69 -8.66 22.40
CA GLN A 95 9.39 -9.33 23.65
C GLN A 95 7.92 -9.78 23.72
N ALA A 96 6.98 -8.91 23.34
CA ALA A 96 5.55 -9.21 23.34
C ALA A 96 5.18 -10.29 22.30
N ALA A 97 5.84 -10.29 21.14
CA ALA A 97 5.62 -11.28 20.09
C ALA A 97 6.17 -12.67 20.45
N GLY A 98 7.11 -12.74 21.40
CA GLY A 98 7.73 -13.99 21.83
C GLY A 98 8.45 -14.73 20.69
N PRO A 99 8.58 -16.07 20.77
CA PRO A 99 9.26 -16.87 19.75
C PRO A 99 8.42 -17.11 18.48
N SER A 100 7.36 -16.33 18.26
CA SER A 100 6.50 -16.49 17.10
C SER A 100 7.26 -16.23 15.80
N SER A 101 6.94 -16.97 14.75
CA SER A 101 7.51 -16.77 13.41
C SER A 101 6.98 -15.50 12.73
N HIS A 102 5.93 -14.89 13.27
CA HIS A 102 5.30 -13.69 12.73
C HIS A 102 5.68 -12.46 13.54
N LYS A 103 6.49 -11.57 12.97
CA LYS A 103 6.86 -10.31 13.60
C LYS A 103 5.75 -9.27 13.34
N PRO A 104 5.12 -8.69 14.39
CA PRO A 104 4.16 -7.60 14.22
C PRO A 104 4.81 -6.39 13.52
N THR A 105 4.03 -5.73 12.66
CA THR A 105 4.44 -4.50 11.98
C THR A 105 4.27 -3.31 12.91
N LEU A 106 5.36 -2.57 13.13
CA LEU A 106 5.33 -1.28 13.80
C LEU A 106 5.03 -0.19 12.78
N VAL A 107 3.87 0.46 12.89
CA VAL A 107 3.57 1.72 12.18
C VAL A 107 3.93 2.88 13.10
N ALA A 108 5.00 3.61 12.77
CA ALA A 108 5.43 4.79 13.50
C ALA A 108 4.52 5.99 13.19
N VAL A 109 3.67 6.38 14.12
CA VAL A 109 2.66 7.43 13.93
C VAL A 109 3.28 8.80 14.07
N SER A 110 3.51 9.48 12.94
CA SER A 110 4.29 10.71 12.82
C SER A 110 3.47 11.99 12.68
N LYS A 111 2.15 11.93 12.91
CA LYS A 111 1.28 13.12 12.86
C LYS A 111 1.80 14.25 13.76
N TYR A 112 1.81 15.46 13.22
CA TYR A 112 2.39 16.68 13.80
C TYR A 112 3.91 16.68 14.01
N LYS A 113 4.63 15.64 13.56
CA LYS A 113 6.10 15.59 13.64
C LYS A 113 6.72 16.06 12.33
N PRO A 114 7.83 16.81 12.38
CA PRO A 114 8.48 17.32 11.18
C PRO A 114 9.03 16.17 10.31
N ALA A 115 9.17 16.40 9.01
CA ALA A 115 9.79 15.42 8.11
C ALA A 115 11.20 15.02 8.55
N ALA A 116 11.92 15.92 9.24
CA ALA A 116 13.22 15.67 9.86
C ALA A 116 13.23 14.46 10.82
N ASP A 117 12.22 14.35 11.69
CA ASP A 117 12.10 13.24 12.65
C ASP A 117 11.83 11.92 11.90
N ILE A 118 11.04 11.98 10.84
CA ILE A 118 10.69 10.82 10.01
C ILE A 118 11.92 10.34 9.24
N GLN A 119 12.69 11.27 8.66
CA GLN A 119 13.95 10.99 7.99
C GLN A 119 14.95 10.33 8.95
N ALA A 120 15.06 10.81 10.19
CA ALA A 120 15.92 10.20 11.20
C ALA A 120 15.50 8.76 11.54
N CYS A 121 14.20 8.50 11.75
CA CYS A 121 13.71 7.13 11.96
C CYS A 121 13.89 6.25 10.71
N TYR A 122 13.72 6.81 9.51
CA TYR A 122 13.92 6.11 8.25
C TYR A 122 15.36 5.63 8.07
N GLU A 123 16.34 6.48 8.43
CA GLU A 123 17.77 6.14 8.41
C GLU A 123 18.13 5.04 9.43
N LEU A 124 17.30 4.85 10.46
CA LEU A 124 17.40 3.73 11.42
C LEU A 124 16.70 2.45 10.94
N GLY A 125 16.16 2.43 9.72
CA GLY A 125 15.52 1.26 9.11
C GLY A 125 14.00 1.21 9.24
N GLN A 126 13.36 2.18 9.92
CA GLN A 126 11.91 2.26 9.93
C GLN A 126 11.39 2.54 8.51
N ARG A 127 10.32 1.86 8.10
CA ARG A 127 9.71 2.06 6.77
C ARG A 127 8.23 2.39 6.85
N ASP A 128 7.51 1.86 7.83
CA ASP A 128 6.07 2.08 7.97
C ASP A 128 5.79 3.31 8.83
N PHE A 129 5.18 4.32 8.23
CA PHE A 129 4.81 5.55 8.93
C PHE A 129 3.31 5.83 8.80
N GLY A 130 2.70 6.24 9.91
CA GLY A 130 1.27 6.49 10.03
C GLY A 130 0.95 7.97 10.07
N GLU A 131 0.05 8.43 9.19
CA GLU A 131 -0.45 9.81 9.16
C GLU A 131 -1.97 9.88 9.27
N ASN A 132 -2.44 10.92 9.98
CA ASN A 132 -3.87 11.16 10.19
C ASN A 132 -4.45 12.21 9.23
N TYR A 133 -3.62 13.12 8.71
CA TYR A 133 -4.06 14.26 7.94
C TYR A 133 -3.58 14.16 6.50
N VAL A 134 -4.51 14.24 5.54
CA VAL A 134 -4.21 14.05 4.12
C VAL A 134 -3.17 15.04 3.61
N GLN A 135 -3.27 16.32 3.99
CA GLN A 135 -2.33 17.34 3.52
C GLN A 135 -0.92 17.13 4.07
N GLU A 136 -0.82 16.82 5.37
CA GLU A 136 0.45 16.50 6.03
C GLU A 136 1.11 15.29 5.38
N LEU A 137 0.33 14.25 5.06
CA LEU A 137 0.83 13.07 4.38
C LEU A 137 1.34 13.39 2.96
N VAL A 138 0.59 14.17 2.17
CA VAL A 138 1.02 14.57 0.81
C VAL A 138 2.33 15.34 0.86
N GLU A 139 2.43 16.31 1.77
CA GLU A 139 3.62 17.13 1.94
C GLU A 139 4.83 16.26 2.30
N LYS A 140 4.70 15.40 3.32
CA LYS A 140 5.77 14.50 3.77
C LYS A 140 6.19 13.49 2.70
N ALA A 141 5.23 12.90 1.99
CA ALA A 141 5.53 11.95 0.92
C ALA A 141 6.28 12.58 -0.27
N GLY A 142 6.14 13.89 -0.49
CA GLY A 142 6.92 14.63 -1.48
C GLY A 142 8.34 14.97 -1.03
N GLN A 143 8.62 14.95 0.27
CA GLN A 143 9.92 15.30 0.85
C GLN A 143 10.79 14.07 1.18
N LEU A 144 10.15 12.94 1.51
CA LEU A 144 10.82 11.74 2.01
C LEU A 144 11.11 10.69 0.92
N PRO A 145 12.00 9.72 1.20
CA PRO A 145 12.32 8.63 0.26
C PRO A 145 11.08 7.87 -0.23
N GLN A 146 11.13 7.43 -1.49
CA GLN A 146 9.99 6.81 -2.18
C GLN A 146 9.65 5.39 -1.71
N ASP A 147 10.56 4.74 -0.99
CA ASP A 147 10.36 3.41 -0.38
C ASP A 147 9.79 3.49 1.05
N VAL A 148 9.48 4.69 1.56
CA VAL A 148 8.62 4.84 2.74
C VAL A 148 7.27 4.19 2.47
N ARG A 149 6.77 3.41 3.43
CA ARG A 149 5.44 2.79 3.38
C ARG A 149 4.46 3.63 4.18
N TRP A 150 3.70 4.47 3.49
CA TRP A 150 2.72 5.33 4.17
C TRP A 150 1.43 4.59 4.49
N HIS A 151 1.03 4.64 5.75
CA HIS A 151 -0.28 4.20 6.23
C HIS A 151 -1.13 5.42 6.55
N PHE A 152 -2.25 5.60 5.84
CA PHE A 152 -3.25 6.57 6.26
C PHE A 152 -4.15 5.94 7.33
N ILE A 153 -4.15 6.54 8.52
CA ILE A 153 -4.86 6.04 9.72
C ILE A 153 -5.80 7.11 10.31
N GLY A 154 -6.04 8.19 9.57
CA GLY A 154 -7.06 9.20 9.89
C GLY A 154 -8.41 8.89 9.24
N THR A 155 -9.43 9.67 9.58
CA THR A 155 -10.77 9.50 8.98
C THR A 155 -10.74 9.70 7.47
N LEU A 156 -11.14 8.67 6.72
CA LEU A 156 -11.20 8.73 5.26
C LEU A 156 -12.51 9.38 4.79
N GLN A 157 -12.38 10.53 4.14
CA GLN A 157 -13.47 11.14 3.39
C GLN A 157 -13.36 10.79 1.91
N SER A 158 -14.47 10.37 1.28
CA SER A 158 -14.49 9.95 -0.13
C SER A 158 -13.96 11.01 -1.11
N ASN A 159 -14.13 12.30 -0.83
CA ASN A 159 -13.60 13.40 -1.65
C ASN A 159 -12.07 13.55 -1.57
N LYS A 160 -11.40 12.91 -0.61
CA LYS A 160 -9.93 12.89 -0.50
C LYS A 160 -9.28 11.72 -1.23
N ALA A 161 -10.08 10.78 -1.78
CA ALA A 161 -9.57 9.59 -2.46
C ALA A 161 -8.57 9.92 -3.58
N LYS A 162 -8.86 10.94 -4.41
CA LYS A 162 -7.96 11.36 -5.50
C LYS A 162 -6.61 11.88 -5.00
N ILE A 163 -6.60 12.59 -3.88
CA ILE A 163 -5.39 13.15 -3.30
C ILE A 163 -4.53 12.04 -2.67
N LEU A 164 -5.16 11.12 -1.94
CA LEU A 164 -4.45 9.96 -1.39
C LEU A 164 -3.89 9.06 -2.50
N ALA A 165 -4.69 8.80 -3.53
CA ALA A 165 -4.29 7.96 -4.67
C ALA A 165 -3.13 8.52 -5.49
N SER A 166 -2.85 9.82 -5.42
CA SER A 166 -1.71 10.42 -6.13
C SER A 166 -0.37 10.21 -5.43
N ILE A 167 -0.35 9.65 -4.20
CA ILE A 167 0.88 9.36 -3.47
C ILE A 167 1.39 7.98 -3.91
N PRO A 168 2.53 7.88 -4.62
CA PRO A 168 3.02 6.59 -5.13
C PRO A 168 3.30 5.61 -3.99
N SER A 169 3.94 6.10 -2.93
CA SER A 169 4.35 5.38 -1.73
C SER A 169 3.23 5.14 -0.69
N LEU A 170 1.97 5.44 -1.04
CA LEU A 170 0.83 5.07 -0.20
C LEU A 170 0.72 3.55 -0.17
N TYR A 171 0.98 2.97 1.00
CA TYR A 171 1.07 1.53 1.19
C TYR A 171 -0.23 0.94 1.72
N ALA A 172 -0.90 1.62 2.66
CA ALA A 172 -2.18 1.18 3.19
C ALA A 172 -3.10 2.33 3.60
N ILE A 173 -4.42 2.09 3.55
CA ILE A 173 -5.43 2.90 4.23
C ILE A 173 -6.12 2.00 5.25
N GLN A 174 -6.05 2.34 6.53
CA GLN A 174 -6.54 1.47 7.60
C GLN A 174 -7.92 1.83 8.15
N THR A 175 -8.59 2.82 7.55
CA THR A 175 -9.78 3.48 8.09
C THR A 175 -10.98 3.43 7.15
N VAL A 176 -11.06 2.42 6.29
CA VAL A 176 -12.17 2.32 5.32
C VAL A 176 -13.42 1.81 6.02
N THR A 177 -14.51 2.57 5.93
CA THR A 177 -15.80 2.26 6.57
C THR A 177 -16.99 2.33 5.62
N SER A 178 -16.80 2.58 4.33
CA SER A 178 -17.93 2.66 3.40
C SER A 178 -17.59 2.24 1.97
N ILE A 179 -18.59 1.67 1.29
CA ILE A 179 -18.53 1.30 -0.13
C ILE A 179 -18.21 2.53 -0.98
N LYS A 180 -18.83 3.68 -0.67
CA LYS A 180 -18.59 4.94 -1.37
C LYS A 180 -17.11 5.35 -1.34
N ALA A 181 -16.45 5.23 -0.19
CA ALA A 181 -15.03 5.55 -0.05
C ALA A 181 -14.14 4.53 -0.79
N ALA A 182 -14.43 3.23 -0.67
CA ALA A 182 -13.71 2.18 -1.38
C ALA A 182 -13.81 2.35 -2.91
N THR A 183 -15.00 2.56 -3.45
CA THR A 183 -15.22 2.82 -4.88
C THR A 183 -14.49 4.08 -5.35
N ALA A 184 -14.52 5.16 -4.57
CA ALA A 184 -13.81 6.38 -4.91
C ALA A 184 -12.29 6.18 -4.95
N LEU A 185 -11.72 5.43 -4.00
CA LEU A 185 -10.30 5.07 -3.99
C LEU A 185 -9.92 4.19 -5.17
N ASN A 186 -10.65 3.09 -5.40
CA ASN A 186 -10.40 2.19 -6.52
C ASN A 186 -10.44 2.92 -7.87
N LYS A 187 -11.40 3.83 -8.05
CA LYS A 187 -11.48 4.65 -9.27
C LYS A 187 -10.29 5.61 -9.41
N ALA A 188 -9.84 6.19 -8.30
CA ALA A 188 -8.79 7.20 -8.30
C ALA A 188 -7.36 6.64 -8.44
N LEU A 189 -7.13 5.38 -8.05
CA LEU A 189 -5.80 4.77 -8.11
C LEU A 189 -5.30 4.65 -9.56
N PRO A 190 -4.04 5.05 -9.84
CA PRO A 190 -3.41 4.85 -11.14
C PRO A 190 -3.40 3.37 -11.55
N ALA A 191 -3.51 3.09 -12.85
CA ALA A 191 -3.50 1.72 -13.35
C ALA A 191 -2.10 1.10 -13.31
N GLU A 192 -1.07 1.94 -13.31
CA GLU A 192 0.35 1.58 -13.41
C GLU A 192 0.99 1.27 -12.04
N ARG A 193 0.21 1.31 -10.95
CA ARG A 193 0.74 0.93 -9.63
C ARG A 193 1.21 -0.53 -9.65
N SER A 194 2.36 -0.78 -9.04
CA SER A 194 2.99 -2.12 -8.98
C SER A 194 2.19 -3.12 -8.16
N SER A 195 1.41 -2.66 -7.18
CA SER A 195 0.54 -3.48 -6.36
C SER A 195 -0.79 -2.77 -6.08
N PRO A 196 -1.86 -3.53 -5.83
CA PRO A 196 -3.07 -2.99 -5.22
C PRO A 196 -2.77 -2.25 -3.92
N LEU A 197 -3.59 -1.25 -3.59
CA LEU A 197 -3.50 -0.54 -2.33
C LEU A 197 -4.09 -1.41 -1.21
N ASN A 198 -3.33 -1.63 -0.14
CA ASN A 198 -3.81 -2.40 1.00
C ASN A 198 -4.89 -1.61 1.78
N ILE A 199 -5.98 -2.28 2.10
CA ILE A 199 -7.11 -1.72 2.82
C ILE A 199 -7.34 -2.51 4.10
N LEU A 200 -7.52 -1.80 5.21
CA LEU A 200 -8.12 -2.37 6.41
C LEU A 200 -9.45 -1.69 6.69
N LEU A 201 -10.41 -2.49 7.17
CA LEU A 201 -11.74 -2.01 7.54
C LEU A 201 -11.74 -1.58 9.00
N GLN A 202 -12.20 -0.38 9.29
CA GLN A 202 -12.27 0.10 10.67
C GLN A 202 -13.56 -0.39 11.34
N VAL A 203 -13.40 -1.07 12.45
CA VAL A 203 -14.48 -1.60 13.28
C VAL A 203 -14.54 -0.79 14.57
N ASN A 204 -15.75 -0.41 14.98
CA ASN A 204 -15.99 0.20 16.29
C ASN A 204 -16.19 -0.91 17.33
N THR A 205 -15.12 -1.27 18.03
CA THR A 205 -15.16 -2.33 19.06
C THR A 205 -15.61 -1.83 20.43
N SER A 206 -15.63 -0.50 20.67
CA SER A 206 -15.87 0.05 22.00
C SER A 206 -17.35 0.14 22.37
N GLY A 207 -18.26 -0.08 21.41
CA GLY A 207 -19.70 0.06 21.60
C GLY A 207 -20.17 1.51 21.84
N GLU A 208 -19.27 2.49 21.72
CA GLU A 208 -19.62 3.91 21.89
C GLU A 208 -20.05 4.51 20.54
N ASP A 209 -21.28 5.02 20.45
CA ASP A 209 -21.82 5.65 19.22
C ASP A 209 -20.98 6.84 18.72
N SER A 210 -20.23 7.48 19.63
CA SER A 210 -19.37 8.61 19.29
C SER A 210 -18.11 8.22 18.53
N LYS A 211 -17.77 6.93 18.48
CA LYS A 211 -16.56 6.44 17.82
C LYS A 211 -16.82 6.01 16.39
N SER A 212 -15.86 6.36 15.52
CA SER A 212 -15.88 5.96 14.12
C SER A 212 -15.58 4.47 13.94
N GLY A 213 -16.20 3.86 12.95
CA GLY A 213 -16.02 2.46 12.58
C GLY A 213 -17.36 1.81 12.23
N LEU A 214 -17.31 0.67 11.55
CA LEU A 214 -18.47 -0.16 11.32
C LEU A 214 -18.78 -1.00 12.57
N PRO A 215 -20.03 -1.40 12.80
CA PRO A 215 -20.36 -2.34 13.87
C PRO A 215 -19.57 -3.65 13.75
N PRO A 216 -19.18 -4.27 14.87
CA PRO A 216 -18.51 -5.57 14.87
C PRO A 216 -19.45 -6.68 14.37
N LEU A 217 -18.86 -7.82 14.01
CA LEU A 217 -19.61 -9.02 13.66
C LEU A 217 -19.59 -10.01 14.83
N ALA A 218 -20.76 -10.61 15.05
CA ALA A 218 -20.97 -11.77 15.90
C ALA A 218 -21.29 -13.01 15.04
N PRO A 219 -21.18 -14.23 15.57
CA PRO A 219 -21.47 -15.47 14.82
C PRO A 219 -22.88 -15.53 14.21
N ASP A 220 -23.85 -14.85 14.81
CA ASP A 220 -25.25 -14.74 14.39
C ASP A 220 -25.54 -13.47 13.58
N SER A 221 -24.52 -12.68 13.24
CA SER A 221 -24.71 -11.46 12.46
C SER A 221 -25.34 -11.75 11.09
N PRO A 222 -26.23 -10.87 10.61
CA PRO A 222 -26.83 -11.03 9.28
C PRO A 222 -25.77 -11.15 8.18
N ALA A 223 -26.04 -11.99 7.18
CA ALA A 223 -25.16 -12.16 6.03
C ALA A 223 -24.96 -10.86 5.22
N ASP A 224 -25.85 -9.90 5.39
CA ASP A 224 -25.85 -8.57 4.79
C ASP A 224 -25.42 -7.46 5.77
N ALA A 225 -24.77 -7.78 6.89
CA ALA A 225 -24.17 -6.76 7.76
C ALA A 225 -23.23 -5.83 6.98
N GLU A 226 -23.19 -4.54 7.34
CA GLU A 226 -22.47 -3.51 6.58
C GLU A 226 -20.98 -3.84 6.37
N LEU A 227 -20.32 -4.41 7.38
CA LEU A 227 -18.93 -4.85 7.28
C LEU A 227 -18.75 -5.95 6.23
N THR A 228 -19.65 -6.93 6.20
CA THR A 228 -19.67 -8.00 5.20
C THR A 228 -19.91 -7.45 3.80
N GLN A 229 -20.87 -6.54 3.64
CA GLN A 229 -21.15 -5.90 2.34
C GLN A 229 -19.92 -5.15 1.81
N LEU A 230 -19.26 -4.37 2.67
CA LEU A 230 -18.06 -3.63 2.31
C LEU A 230 -16.90 -4.55 1.93
N ALA A 231 -16.64 -5.60 2.71
CA ALA A 231 -15.59 -6.56 2.43
C ALA A 231 -15.80 -7.24 1.07
N ARG A 232 -17.03 -7.72 0.81
CA ARG A 232 -17.40 -8.31 -0.48
C ARG A 232 -17.22 -7.33 -1.62
N HIS A 233 -17.71 -6.10 -1.48
CA HIS A 233 -17.56 -5.04 -2.47
C HIS A 233 -16.11 -4.79 -2.85
N ILE A 234 -15.21 -4.74 -1.87
CA ILE A 234 -13.77 -4.56 -2.14
C ILE A 234 -13.22 -5.75 -2.93
N ILE A 235 -13.54 -6.98 -2.51
CA ILE A 235 -13.05 -8.21 -3.16
C ILE A 235 -13.57 -8.35 -4.60
N THR A 236 -14.81 -7.96 -4.87
CA THR A 236 -15.47 -8.22 -6.17
C THR A 236 -15.42 -7.06 -7.14
N GLU A 237 -15.43 -5.81 -6.65
CA GLU A 237 -15.59 -4.62 -7.49
C GLU A 237 -14.39 -3.67 -7.47
N CYS A 238 -13.42 -3.90 -6.57
CA CYS A 238 -12.29 -3.00 -6.38
C CYS A 238 -10.93 -3.64 -6.70
N PRO A 239 -10.61 -3.97 -7.97
CA PRO A 239 -9.39 -4.70 -8.33
C PRO A 239 -8.07 -3.96 -8.03
N LYS A 240 -8.11 -2.64 -7.79
CA LYS A 240 -6.92 -1.87 -7.40
C LYS A 240 -6.74 -1.78 -5.88
N LEU A 241 -7.65 -2.40 -5.12
CA LEU A 241 -7.60 -2.50 -3.66
C LEU A 241 -7.36 -3.96 -3.27
N HIS A 242 -6.69 -4.16 -2.14
CA HIS A 242 -6.53 -5.45 -1.52
C HIS A 242 -7.08 -5.40 -0.10
N LEU A 243 -8.09 -6.21 0.20
CA LEU A 243 -8.62 -6.30 1.57
C LEU A 243 -7.61 -7.06 2.42
N GLN A 244 -6.81 -6.35 3.22
CA GLN A 244 -5.71 -6.92 3.99
C GLN A 244 -6.12 -7.32 5.41
N GLY A 245 -7.08 -6.61 6.02
CA GLY A 245 -7.40 -6.84 7.43
C GLY A 245 -8.47 -5.94 8.03
N LEU A 246 -8.52 -5.95 9.36
CA LEU A 246 -9.39 -5.11 10.19
C LEU A 246 -8.56 -4.19 11.08
N MET A 247 -9.15 -3.07 11.47
CA MET A 247 -8.53 -2.08 12.35
C MET A 247 -9.51 -1.66 13.44
N THR A 248 -9.04 -1.51 14.68
CA THR A 248 -9.79 -0.79 15.72
C THR A 248 -8.92 0.26 16.39
N ILE A 249 -9.56 1.35 16.81
CA ILE A 249 -8.98 2.33 17.72
C ILE A 249 -9.08 1.85 19.18
N GLY A 250 -10.11 1.05 19.50
CA GLY A 250 -10.43 0.63 20.86
C GLY A 250 -11.02 1.72 21.75
N SER A 251 -11.28 1.38 23.00
CA SER A 251 -11.74 2.26 24.07
C SER A 251 -10.57 2.79 24.90
N LEU A 252 -10.68 4.04 25.39
CA LEU A 252 -9.66 4.57 26.29
C LEU A 252 -9.65 3.80 27.62
N VAL A 253 -10.83 3.34 28.06
CA VAL A 253 -11.00 2.57 29.28
C VAL A 253 -10.22 1.26 29.21
N GLU A 254 -10.40 0.48 28.14
CA GLU A 254 -9.68 -0.78 27.96
C GLU A 254 -8.18 -0.55 27.69
N SER A 255 -7.80 0.53 27.00
CA SER A 255 -6.38 0.90 26.80
C SER A 255 -5.65 1.25 28.10
N LEU A 256 -6.36 1.67 29.14
CA LEU A 256 -5.81 2.07 30.44
C LEU A 256 -6.09 1.04 31.55
N ALA A 257 -6.81 -0.04 31.23
CA ALA A 257 -7.13 -1.11 32.16
C ALA A 257 -5.85 -1.84 32.60
N SER A 258 -5.94 -2.57 33.73
CA SER A 258 -4.83 -3.40 34.21
C SER A 258 -4.40 -4.42 33.15
N LEU A 259 -3.09 -4.67 33.07
CA LEU A 259 -2.48 -5.72 32.24
C LEU A 259 -2.94 -7.14 32.63
N ASP A 260 -3.60 -7.31 33.78
CA ASP A 260 -4.09 -8.59 34.28
C ASP A 260 -5.40 -9.05 33.62
N LYS A 261 -6.08 -8.16 32.89
CA LYS A 261 -7.32 -8.48 32.18
C LYS A 261 -7.08 -8.42 30.66
N PRO A 262 -7.60 -9.39 29.88
CA PRO A 262 -7.69 -9.25 28.44
C PRO A 262 -8.45 -7.98 28.05
N ASN A 263 -7.94 -7.27 27.05
CA ASN A 263 -8.59 -6.08 26.51
C ASN A 263 -9.76 -6.52 25.61
N GLU A 264 -10.99 -6.15 26.00
CA GLU A 264 -12.22 -6.63 25.35
C GLU A 264 -12.37 -6.11 23.91
N ASP A 265 -11.80 -4.94 23.60
CA ASP A 265 -11.78 -4.41 22.23
C ASP A 265 -10.98 -5.31 21.28
N PHE A 266 -9.84 -5.84 21.75
CA PHE A 266 -8.99 -6.72 20.94
C PHE A 266 -9.63 -8.10 20.75
N GLU A 267 -10.31 -8.63 21.76
CA GLU A 267 -11.10 -9.85 21.60
C GLU A 267 -12.26 -9.66 20.61
N THR A 268 -12.95 -8.52 20.69
CA THR A 268 -14.05 -8.19 19.78
C THR A 268 -13.57 -8.10 18.34
N LEU A 269 -12.39 -7.50 18.11
CA LEU A 269 -11.83 -7.43 16.76
C LEU A 269 -11.41 -8.81 16.23
N GLN A 270 -10.85 -9.67 17.07
CA GLN A 270 -10.52 -11.06 16.70
C GLN A 270 -11.78 -11.86 16.32
N LYS A 271 -12.82 -11.81 17.15
CA LYS A 271 -14.11 -12.47 16.86
C LYS A 271 -14.73 -11.95 15.57
N THR A 272 -14.67 -10.63 15.36
CA THR A 272 -15.15 -9.99 14.12
C THR A 272 -14.36 -10.47 12.89
N ARG A 273 -13.03 -10.59 12.99
CA ARG A 273 -12.18 -11.13 11.92
C ARG A 273 -12.60 -12.55 11.59
N ASP A 274 -12.72 -13.40 12.59
CA ASP A 274 -13.00 -14.83 12.40
C ASP A 274 -14.38 -15.03 11.76
N ALA A 275 -15.40 -14.31 12.25
CA ALA A 275 -16.73 -14.29 11.66
C ALA A 275 -16.72 -13.79 10.20
N LEU A 276 -15.98 -12.72 9.90
CA LEU A 276 -15.87 -12.20 8.53
C LEU A 276 -15.20 -13.23 7.60
N GLN A 277 -14.10 -13.86 8.02
CA GLN A 277 -13.41 -14.87 7.22
C GLN A 277 -14.31 -16.08 6.93
N GLU A 278 -15.08 -16.52 7.93
CA GLU A 278 -16.03 -17.62 7.77
C GLU A 278 -17.11 -17.25 6.74
N VAL A 279 -17.70 -16.06 6.85
CA VAL A 279 -18.69 -15.56 5.90
C VAL A 279 -18.11 -15.44 4.50
N LEU A 280 -16.91 -14.88 4.33
CA LEU A 280 -16.25 -14.76 3.03
C LEU A 280 -16.00 -16.15 2.41
N THR A 281 -15.51 -17.10 3.20
CA THR A 281 -15.26 -18.48 2.76
C THR A 281 -16.55 -19.16 2.30
N LYS A 282 -17.63 -19.06 3.10
CA LYS A 282 -18.97 -19.58 2.75
C LYS A 282 -19.54 -18.96 1.47
N ASN A 283 -19.16 -17.73 1.14
CA ASN A 283 -19.56 -17.04 -0.08
C ASN A 283 -18.61 -17.29 -1.27
N GLY A 284 -17.74 -18.30 -1.19
CA GLY A 284 -16.87 -18.73 -2.29
C GLY A 284 -15.56 -17.95 -2.41
N PHE A 285 -15.22 -17.10 -1.44
CA PHE A 285 -13.95 -16.39 -1.40
C PHE A 285 -12.95 -17.16 -0.52
N SER A 286 -12.49 -18.31 -1.01
CA SER A 286 -11.52 -19.15 -0.30
C SER A 286 -10.22 -18.38 0.02
N PRO A 287 -9.62 -18.57 1.21
CA PRO A 287 -8.32 -18.02 1.59
C PRO A 287 -7.21 -18.28 0.54
N ASP A 288 -7.18 -19.49 -0.03
CA ASP A 288 -6.15 -19.92 -0.99
C ASP A 288 -6.19 -19.17 -2.33
N ALA A 289 -7.30 -18.47 -2.62
CA ALA A 289 -7.42 -17.67 -3.83
C ALA A 289 -6.62 -16.36 -3.77
N GLY A 290 -6.03 -16.01 -2.62
CA GLY A 290 -5.23 -14.80 -2.43
C GLY A 290 -6.02 -13.49 -2.62
N ARG A 291 -7.35 -13.55 -2.61
CA ARG A 291 -8.25 -12.42 -2.89
C ARG A 291 -8.37 -11.43 -1.73
N TRP A 292 -8.02 -11.87 -0.54
CA TRP A 292 -8.05 -11.10 0.70
C TRP A 292 -7.03 -11.68 1.68
N GLY A 293 -6.68 -10.89 2.69
CA GLY A 293 -5.75 -11.27 3.74
C GLY A 293 -4.30 -11.39 3.26
N VAL A 294 -3.47 -11.92 4.12
CA VAL A 294 -2.10 -12.35 3.86
C VAL A 294 -2.02 -13.80 4.29
N ASP A 295 -1.61 -14.68 3.38
CA ASP A 295 -1.58 -16.13 3.58
C ASP A 295 -2.92 -16.68 4.11
N GLY A 296 -4.01 -16.16 3.56
CA GLY A 296 -5.37 -16.59 3.89
C GLY A 296 -5.93 -16.06 5.22
N ARG A 297 -5.25 -15.10 5.86
CA ARG A 297 -5.68 -14.49 7.13
C ARG A 297 -5.78 -12.97 7.03
N LEU A 298 -6.89 -12.41 7.52
CA LEU A 298 -7.06 -10.97 7.69
C LEU A 298 -6.18 -10.49 8.85
N LEU A 299 -5.37 -9.47 8.60
CA LEU A 299 -4.50 -8.87 9.62
C LEU A 299 -5.32 -8.05 10.63
N LEU A 300 -4.83 -7.94 11.86
CA LEU A 300 -5.39 -7.10 12.91
C LEU A 300 -4.50 -5.90 13.20
N SER A 301 -4.99 -4.71 12.88
CA SER A 301 -4.38 -3.45 13.30
C SER A 301 -5.03 -2.94 14.58
N MET A 302 -4.34 -3.12 15.70
CA MET A 302 -4.81 -2.75 17.02
C MET A 302 -3.63 -2.53 17.96
N GLY A 303 -3.83 -1.75 19.02
CA GLY A 303 -2.75 -1.34 19.92
C GLY A 303 -2.07 -0.03 19.50
N MET A 304 -1.91 0.84 20.49
CA MET A 304 -1.27 2.14 20.45
C MET A 304 -0.20 2.21 21.55
N SER A 305 0.39 3.39 21.76
CA SER A 305 1.53 3.56 22.69
C SER A 305 1.29 3.02 24.11
N SER A 306 0.04 2.99 24.60
CA SER A 306 -0.30 2.54 25.95
C SER A 306 -0.56 1.03 26.06
N ASP A 307 -0.95 0.37 24.97
CA ASP A 307 -1.54 -0.98 25.02
C ASP A 307 -1.07 -1.91 23.89
N PHE A 308 -0.04 -1.52 23.11
CA PHE A 308 0.46 -2.35 22.01
C PHE A 308 1.02 -3.70 22.48
N ASP A 309 1.57 -3.80 23.69
CA ASP A 309 2.04 -5.08 24.24
C ASP A 309 0.87 -6.05 24.46
N ALA A 310 -0.26 -5.54 24.96
CA ALA A 310 -1.49 -6.33 25.13
C ALA A 310 -2.10 -6.70 23.77
N ALA A 311 -2.06 -5.78 22.81
CA ALA A 311 -2.53 -6.03 21.45
C ALA A 311 -1.74 -7.16 20.78
N ILE A 312 -0.41 -7.18 20.89
CA ILE A 312 0.43 -8.24 20.31
C ILE A 312 0.13 -9.59 20.98
N LYS A 313 0.02 -9.63 22.31
CA LYS A 313 -0.36 -10.85 23.05
C LYS A 313 -1.74 -11.37 22.64
N ALA A 314 -2.65 -10.47 22.26
CA ALA A 314 -3.96 -10.78 21.70
C ALA A 314 -3.94 -11.06 20.18
N GLY A 315 -2.77 -11.28 19.56
CA GLY A 315 -2.67 -11.62 18.13
C GLY A 315 -2.78 -10.43 17.18
N GLY A 316 -2.42 -9.22 17.65
CA GLY A 316 -2.28 -8.03 16.81
C GLY A 316 -1.09 -8.13 15.86
N ASP A 317 -1.35 -7.85 14.58
CA ASP A 317 -0.37 -7.95 13.50
C ASP A 317 0.28 -6.61 13.16
N ILE A 318 -0.44 -5.52 13.45
CA ILE A 318 0.00 -4.16 13.20
C ILE A 318 -0.27 -3.32 14.45
N VAL A 319 0.77 -2.73 15.02
CA VAL A 319 0.68 -1.81 16.16
C VAL A 319 1.04 -0.39 15.73
N ARG A 320 0.38 0.61 16.31
CA ARG A 320 0.47 2.02 15.88
C ARG A 320 1.00 2.91 17.00
N VAL A 321 2.32 3.10 17.07
CA VAL A 321 2.97 3.81 18.17
C VAL A 321 3.39 5.21 17.74
N GLY A 322 3.01 6.23 18.51
CA GLY A 322 3.32 7.63 18.24
C GLY A 322 4.13 8.26 19.36
N THR A 323 3.47 8.56 20.49
CA THR A 323 4.08 9.19 21.66
C THR A 323 5.30 8.43 22.18
N GLY A 324 5.26 7.09 22.14
CA GLY A 324 6.39 6.25 22.56
C GLY A 324 7.64 6.35 21.67
N ILE A 325 7.53 6.88 20.45
CA ILE A 325 8.67 7.06 19.53
C ILE A 325 9.07 8.52 19.46
N PHE A 326 8.09 9.40 19.21
CA PHE A 326 8.37 10.80 18.90
C PHE A 326 8.22 11.73 20.10
N GLY A 327 7.88 11.21 21.28
CA GLY A 327 7.56 12.01 22.46
C GLY A 327 6.24 12.77 22.35
N THR A 328 5.94 13.60 23.36
CA THR A 328 4.72 14.40 23.42
C THR A 328 4.64 15.43 22.29
N ARG A 329 3.43 15.92 22.01
CA ARG A 329 3.21 16.93 20.96
C ARG A 329 3.73 18.28 21.44
N PRO A 330 4.34 19.11 20.57
CA PRO A 330 4.49 20.53 20.89
C PRO A 330 3.10 21.09 21.23
N LYS A 331 2.96 21.75 22.39
CA LYS A 331 1.74 22.50 22.67
C LYS A 331 1.64 23.58 21.60
N LYS A 332 0.50 23.68 20.90
CA LYS A 332 0.24 24.79 19.99
C LYS A 332 0.43 26.08 20.81
N GLU A 333 1.45 26.87 20.51
CA GLU A 333 1.58 28.19 21.12
C GLU A 333 0.26 28.91 20.88
N ALA A 334 -0.40 29.30 21.96
CA ALA A 334 -1.57 30.16 21.87
C ALA A 334 -1.09 31.39 21.11
N ALA A 335 -1.70 31.67 19.96
CA ALA A 335 -1.45 32.89 19.23
C ALA A 335 -1.73 34.05 20.21
N THR A 336 -0.67 34.61 20.78
CA THR A 336 -0.73 35.86 21.51
C THR A 336 -1.05 36.91 20.46
N SER A 337 -2.34 37.25 20.38
CA SER A 337 -2.81 38.47 19.78
C SER A 337 -2.18 39.64 20.54
N SER A 338 -1.06 40.15 20.02
CA SER A 338 -0.60 41.50 20.33
C SER A 338 -1.54 42.47 19.63
N GLY A 339 -2.56 42.92 20.36
CA GLY A 339 -3.15 44.24 20.15
C GLY A 339 -2.30 45.31 20.82
#